data_AF-A0A9X3IJY3-F1
#
_entry.id   AF-A0A9X3IJY3-F1
#
_cell.length_a   1.000
_cell.length_b   1.000
_cell.length_c   1.000
_cell.angle_alpha   90.00
_cell.angle_beta   90.00
_cell.angle_gamma   90.00
#
_symmetry.space_group_name_H-M   'P 1'
#
loop_
_entity.id
_entity.type
_entity.pdbx_description
1 polymer ?
#
loop_
_entity_poly.entity_id
_entity_poly.type
_entity_poly.pdbx_seq_one_letter_code
_entity_poly.pdbx_strand_id
1 'polypeptide(L)'
;MKGDWVGKTNTIIAGMGGPHWPDSKGTWEKPLLAERDITLRIVGQSDRRFWGQSIIAGDAASGGAVTTEPFIGTVSKGGDSVMMADTDGYFFGDVEGNTLSYCYVQAGAKQAADKPAVVTCLDVTKR
;
A
#
# COMPACT_ATOMS: atom_id res chain seq x y z
N MET A 1 -9.46 -2.44 13.97
CA MET A 1 -8.76 -1.83 12.81
C MET A 1 -8.74 -0.31 12.86
N LYS A 2 -9.87 0.39 13.10
CA LYS A 2 -9.93 1.87 13.13
C LYS A 2 -8.75 2.52 13.89
N GLY A 3 -8.16 3.57 13.28
CA GLY A 3 -6.97 4.28 13.76
C GLY A 3 -5.94 4.51 12.66
N ASP A 4 -4.87 5.22 13.01
CA ASP A 4 -3.71 5.41 12.13
C ASP A 4 -2.69 4.29 12.40
N TRP A 5 -2.26 3.62 11.34
CA TRP A 5 -1.20 2.61 11.37
C TRP A 5 -0.03 3.12 10.55
N VAL A 6 1.16 3.15 11.12
CA VAL A 6 2.32 3.79 10.49
C VAL A 6 3.46 2.81 10.30
N GLY A 7 4.22 3.02 9.23
CA GLY A 7 5.41 2.21 8.95
C GLY A 7 6.20 2.80 7.81
N LYS A 8 6.96 1.94 7.13
CA LYS A 8 7.73 2.28 5.94
C LYS A 8 7.43 1.28 4.85
N THR A 9 7.25 1.75 3.62
CA THR A 9 7.11 0.88 2.46
C THR A 9 8.42 0.17 2.18
N ASN A 10 8.38 -1.04 1.65
CA ASN A 10 9.53 -1.70 1.06
C ASN A 10 9.13 -2.15 -0.35
N THR A 11 9.24 -1.22 -1.30
CA THR A 11 8.53 -1.29 -2.59
C THR A 11 9.50 -1.60 -3.72
N ILE A 12 9.06 -2.46 -4.63
CA ILE A 12 9.69 -2.74 -5.93
C ILE A 12 8.74 -2.27 -7.02
N ILE A 13 9.26 -1.49 -7.97
CA ILE A 13 8.47 -0.89 -9.05
C ILE A 13 9.14 -1.13 -10.40
N ALA A 14 8.39 -1.69 -11.35
CA ALA A 14 8.73 -1.73 -12.77
C ALA A 14 7.75 -0.83 -13.53
N GLY A 15 8.25 0.02 -14.42
CA GLY A 15 7.46 1.02 -15.13
C GLY A 15 6.96 2.16 -14.23
N MET A 16 5.88 2.81 -14.67
CA MET A 16 5.18 3.84 -13.90
C MET A 16 4.33 3.20 -12.79
N GLY A 17 4.69 3.41 -11.53
CA GLY A 17 4.10 2.69 -10.39
C GLY A 17 2.79 3.28 -9.86
N GLY A 18 1.88 3.65 -10.76
CA GLY A 18 0.55 4.17 -10.40
C GLY A 18 0.56 5.51 -9.67
N PRO A 19 -0.55 5.89 -9.00
CA PRO A 19 -0.69 7.18 -8.34
C PRO A 19 0.25 7.39 -7.15
N HIS A 20 0.70 6.29 -6.51
CA HIS A 20 1.68 6.37 -5.42
C HIS A 20 3.13 6.56 -5.90
N TRP A 21 3.45 6.16 -7.13
CA TRP A 21 4.81 6.25 -7.70
C TRP A 21 4.83 6.78 -9.14
N PRO A 22 4.27 7.98 -9.40
CA PRO A 22 4.14 8.53 -10.75
C PRO A 22 5.51 8.84 -11.40
N ASP A 23 6.52 9.13 -10.58
CA ASP A 23 7.87 9.49 -11.03
C ASP A 23 8.82 8.28 -11.17
N SER A 24 8.31 7.05 -11.00
CA SER A 24 9.13 5.85 -11.14
C SER A 24 9.76 5.75 -12.52
N LYS A 25 11.05 5.39 -12.55
CA LYS A 25 11.82 5.08 -13.76
C LYS A 25 12.36 3.65 -13.72
N GLY A 26 11.79 2.79 -12.88
CA GLY A 26 12.19 1.39 -12.80
C GLY A 26 11.86 0.63 -14.09
N THR A 27 12.66 -0.36 -14.43
CA THR A 27 12.37 -1.33 -15.52
C THR A 27 12.28 -2.74 -14.96
N TRP A 28 11.91 -3.72 -15.78
CA TRP A 28 11.89 -5.12 -15.35
C TRP A 28 13.30 -5.67 -15.09
N GLU A 29 14.33 -5.16 -15.79
CA GLU A 29 15.73 -5.53 -15.61
C GLU A 29 16.38 -4.76 -14.45
N LYS A 30 15.92 -3.54 -14.19
CA LYS A 30 16.41 -2.68 -13.12
C LYS A 30 15.23 -1.97 -12.45
N PRO A 31 14.49 -2.67 -11.57
CA PRO A 31 13.35 -2.06 -10.90
C PRO A 31 13.81 -0.95 -9.96
N LEU A 32 12.92 0.01 -9.71
CA LEU A 32 13.12 0.98 -8.65
C LEU A 32 12.84 0.28 -7.32
N LEU A 33 13.81 0.35 -6.41
CA LEU A 33 13.65 -0.03 -5.01
C LEU A 33 13.42 1.24 -4.20
N ALA A 34 12.29 1.32 -3.50
CA ALA A 34 11.89 2.54 -2.81
C ALA A 34 11.32 2.27 -1.42
N GLU A 35 11.72 3.14 -0.48
CA GLU A 35 11.24 3.16 0.89
C GLU A 35 10.75 4.57 1.23
N ARG A 36 9.49 4.69 1.66
CA ARG A 36 8.86 5.94 2.10
C ARG A 36 8.01 5.68 3.34
N ASP A 37 7.83 6.72 4.15
CA ASP A 37 6.89 6.64 5.27
C ASP A 37 5.48 6.45 4.75
N ILE A 38 4.73 5.55 5.39
CA ILE A 38 3.35 5.26 5.04
C ILE A 38 2.45 5.31 6.27
N THR A 39 1.24 5.83 6.08
CA THR A 39 0.15 5.74 7.05
C THR A 39 -1.05 5.08 6.40
N LEU A 40 -1.53 3.98 6.97
CA LEU A 40 -2.88 3.46 6.72
C LEU A 40 -3.83 4.13 7.73
N ARG A 41 -4.56 5.14 7.26
CA ARG A 41 -5.57 5.82 8.05
C ARG A 41 -6.92 5.13 7.89
N ILE A 42 -7.30 4.31 8.87
CA ILE A 42 -8.59 3.61 8.87
C ILE A 42 -9.62 4.50 9.55
N VAL A 43 -10.49 5.13 8.75
CA VAL A 43 -11.46 6.14 9.21
C VAL A 43 -12.77 5.51 9.69
N GLY A 44 -13.14 4.35 9.14
CA GLY A 44 -14.39 3.68 9.43
C GLY A 44 -14.22 2.17 9.58
N GLN A 45 -15.06 1.60 10.44
CA GLN A 45 -15.12 0.16 10.69
C GLN A 45 -16.57 -0.22 11.04
N SER A 46 -17.04 -1.33 10.48
CA SER A 46 -18.32 -1.97 10.79
C SER A 46 -18.15 -3.49 10.82
N ASP A 47 -18.22 -4.05 12.03
CA ASP A 47 -17.87 -5.45 12.30
C ASP A 47 -16.46 -5.77 11.76
N ARG A 48 -16.33 -6.77 10.90
CA ARG A 48 -15.05 -7.19 10.29
C ARG A 48 -14.63 -6.33 9.10
N ARG A 49 -15.48 -5.41 8.63
CA ARG A 49 -15.23 -4.55 7.46
C ARG A 49 -14.66 -3.20 7.88
N PHE A 50 -13.73 -2.66 7.11
CA PHE A 50 -13.13 -1.36 7.37
C PHE A 50 -12.76 -0.64 6.07
N TRP A 51 -12.57 0.68 6.14
CA TRP A 51 -12.19 1.50 5.00
C TRP A 51 -11.36 2.71 5.45
N GLY A 52 -10.54 3.23 4.54
CA GLY A 52 -9.52 4.20 4.88
C GLY A 52 -8.77 4.76 3.69
N GLN A 53 -7.61 5.31 4.00
CA GLN A 53 -6.68 5.87 3.01
C GLN A 53 -5.26 5.37 3.28
N SER A 54 -4.56 4.96 2.24
CA SER A 54 -3.10 4.82 2.23
C SER A 54 -2.51 6.20 1.94
N ILE A 55 -1.57 6.64 2.76
CA ILE A 55 -0.90 7.93 2.61
C ILE A 55 0.60 7.66 2.59
N ILE A 56 1.25 7.88 1.45
CA ILE A 56 2.70 7.73 1.31
C ILE A 56 3.31 9.13 1.30
N ALA A 57 4.22 9.37 2.25
CA ALA A 57 4.92 10.64 2.37
C ALA A 57 5.84 10.87 1.18
N GLY A 58 5.98 12.13 0.76
CA GLY A 58 6.94 12.51 -0.27
C GLY A 58 8.38 12.48 0.24
N ASP A 59 9.30 12.21 -0.68
CA ASP A 59 10.74 12.36 -0.52
C ASP A 59 11.34 13.27 -1.61
N ALA A 60 12.66 13.47 -1.60
CA ALA A 60 13.35 14.25 -2.64
C ALA A 60 13.13 13.71 -4.06
N ALA A 61 12.96 12.39 -4.23
CA ALA A 61 12.73 11.78 -5.54
C ALA A 61 11.33 12.07 -6.10
N SER A 62 10.33 12.26 -5.22
CA SER A 62 8.98 12.75 -5.58
C SER A 62 8.82 14.28 -5.55
N GLY A 63 9.90 15.05 -5.33
CA GLY A 63 9.79 16.50 -5.12
C GLY A 63 8.97 16.90 -3.89
N GLY A 64 8.89 16.02 -2.87
CA GLY A 64 8.10 16.23 -1.66
C GLY A 64 6.59 15.97 -1.80
N ALA A 65 6.14 15.44 -2.94
CA ALA A 65 4.73 15.17 -3.17
C ALA A 65 4.21 14.02 -2.28
N VAL A 66 3.16 14.28 -1.51
CA VAL A 66 2.43 13.27 -0.75
C VAL A 66 1.35 12.67 -1.64
N THR A 67 1.23 11.35 -1.63
CA THR A 67 0.21 10.64 -2.41
C THR A 67 -0.79 9.96 -1.49
N THR A 68 -2.03 9.83 -1.94
CA THR A 68 -3.12 9.26 -1.13
C THR A 68 -4.08 8.47 -2.00
N GLU A 69 -4.42 7.25 -1.57
CA GLU A 69 -5.41 6.41 -2.25
C GLU A 69 -6.42 5.83 -1.26
N PRO A 70 -7.70 5.69 -1.65
CA PRO A 70 -8.71 5.05 -0.82
C PRO A 70 -8.56 3.52 -0.88
N PHE A 71 -8.82 2.85 0.24
CA PHE A 71 -8.91 1.39 0.28
C PHE A 71 -10.12 0.91 1.11
N ILE A 72 -10.54 -0.31 0.82
CA ILE A 72 -11.51 -1.07 1.61
C ILE A 72 -10.88 -2.39 2.06
N GLY A 73 -11.32 -2.93 3.19
CA GLY A 73 -10.77 -4.18 3.70
C GLY A 73 -11.72 -4.94 4.62
N THR A 74 -11.34 -6.19 4.87
CA THR A 74 -11.98 -7.06 5.86
C THR A 74 -10.95 -7.81 6.67
N VAL A 75 -11.27 -8.11 7.93
CA VAL A 75 -10.53 -9.04 8.76
C VAL A 75 -11.19 -10.43 8.75
N SER A 76 -10.37 -11.48 8.88
CA SER A 76 -10.81 -12.86 8.99
C SER A 76 -11.73 -13.05 10.20
N LYS A 77 -12.38 -14.22 10.31
CA LYS A 77 -13.17 -14.56 11.51
C LYS A 77 -12.29 -14.61 12.78
N GLY A 78 -11.03 -15.04 12.64
CA GLY A 78 -10.06 -15.11 13.74
C GLY A 78 -9.50 -13.76 14.16
N GLY A 79 -9.65 -12.73 13.32
CA GLY A 79 -9.06 -11.41 13.57
C GLY A 79 -7.56 -11.34 13.23
N ASP A 80 -6.99 -12.42 12.71
CA ASP A 80 -5.57 -12.65 12.49
C ASP A 80 -5.09 -12.37 11.06
N SER A 81 -5.99 -12.35 10.07
CA SER A 81 -5.63 -12.04 8.68
C SER A 81 -6.54 -10.96 8.09
N VAL A 82 -5.99 -10.15 7.19
CA VAL A 82 -6.71 -9.11 6.46
C VAL A 82 -6.63 -9.33 4.95
N MET A 83 -7.69 -8.91 4.28
CA MET A 83 -7.72 -8.73 2.83
C MET A 83 -8.19 -7.31 2.55
N MET A 84 -7.47 -6.58 1.71
CA MET A 84 -7.83 -5.22 1.33
C MET A 84 -7.71 -5.04 -0.19
N ALA A 85 -8.34 -4.01 -0.72
CA ALA A 85 -8.22 -3.59 -2.10
C ALA A 85 -8.29 -2.06 -2.17
N ASP A 86 -7.55 -1.48 -3.10
CA ASP A 86 -7.63 -0.07 -3.48
C ASP A 86 -8.06 0.05 -4.95
N THR A 87 -7.70 1.15 -5.60
CA THR A 87 -8.07 1.46 -6.97
C THR A 87 -7.33 0.63 -8.02
N ASP A 88 -6.18 0.05 -7.70
CA ASP A 88 -5.31 -0.61 -8.67
C ASP A 88 -4.59 -1.86 -8.15
N GLY A 89 -4.92 -2.36 -6.96
CA GLY A 89 -4.32 -3.57 -6.42
C GLY A 89 -5.02 -4.18 -5.21
N TYR A 90 -4.36 -5.21 -4.70
CA TYR A 90 -4.83 -6.02 -3.59
C TYR A 90 -3.78 -6.11 -2.50
N PHE A 91 -4.26 -6.20 -1.27
CA PHE A 91 -3.44 -6.36 -0.08
C PHE A 91 -3.81 -7.64 0.64
N PHE A 92 -2.81 -8.35 1.15
CA PHE A 92 -2.99 -9.55 1.97
C PHE A 92 -2.01 -9.48 3.13
N GLY A 93 -2.46 -9.78 4.33
CA GLY A 93 -1.59 -9.67 5.50
C GLY A 93 -2.20 -10.28 6.75
N ASP A 94 -1.44 -10.15 7.82
CA ASP A 94 -1.73 -10.69 9.14
C ASP A 94 -1.66 -9.60 10.21
N VAL A 95 -2.43 -9.79 11.27
CA VAL A 95 -2.54 -8.87 12.41
C VAL A 95 -2.08 -9.58 13.67
N GLU A 96 -1.03 -9.05 14.29
CA GLU A 96 -0.52 -9.52 15.57
C GLU A 96 -0.44 -8.34 16.55
N GLY A 97 -1.34 -8.31 17.53
CA GLY A 97 -1.43 -7.23 18.51
C GLY A 97 -1.66 -5.86 17.86
N ASN A 98 -0.66 -4.99 17.92
CA ASN A 98 -0.68 -3.65 17.33
C ASN A 98 0.08 -3.57 16.00
N THR A 99 0.52 -4.70 15.45
CA THR A 99 1.22 -4.78 14.17
C THR A 99 0.31 -5.38 13.11
N LEU A 100 0.27 -4.74 11.95
CA LEU A 100 -0.30 -5.27 10.73
C LEU A 100 0.84 -5.45 9.73
N SER A 101 1.15 -6.69 9.39
CA SER A 101 2.14 -7.08 8.39
C SER A 101 1.41 -7.44 7.11
N TYR A 102 1.65 -6.74 6.01
CA TYR A 102 0.92 -6.98 4.77
C TYR A 102 1.77 -6.81 3.53
N CYS A 103 1.38 -7.48 2.47
CA CYS A 103 1.89 -7.27 1.12
C CYS A 103 0.80 -6.68 0.23
N TYR A 104 1.21 -5.81 -0.68
CA TYR A 104 0.40 -5.28 -1.76
C TYR A 104 0.93 -5.77 -3.10
N VAL A 105 0.02 -6.09 -4.01
CA VAL A 105 0.29 -6.36 -5.42
C VAL A 105 -0.64 -5.52 -6.28
N GLN A 106 -0.05 -4.76 -7.19
CA GLN A 106 -0.82 -4.04 -8.20
C GLN A 106 -1.52 -5.04 -9.12
N ALA A 107 -2.84 -4.98 -9.17
CA ALA A 107 -3.68 -5.84 -9.97
C ALA A 107 -4.43 -5.02 -11.01
N GLY A 108 -4.09 -5.25 -12.26
CA GLY A 108 -4.70 -4.52 -13.35
C GLY A 108 -4.00 -3.21 -13.63
N ALA A 109 -2.68 -3.28 -13.89
CA ALA A 109 -2.01 -2.38 -14.83
C ALA A 109 -2.72 -2.46 -16.19
N LYS A 110 -3.91 -1.88 -16.25
CA LYS A 110 -4.66 -1.62 -17.46
C LYS A 110 -3.88 -0.50 -18.16
N GLN A 111 -3.26 -0.89 -19.27
CA GLN A 111 -3.09 -0.03 -20.45
C GLN A 111 -1.95 0.98 -20.49
N ALA A 112 -0.76 0.62 -20.01
CA ALA A 112 0.48 1.25 -20.49
C ALA A 112 1.33 0.20 -21.23
N ALA A 113 1.96 0.59 -22.34
CA ALA A 113 2.70 -0.33 -23.21
C ALA A 113 3.86 -1.04 -22.49
N ASP A 114 4.35 -0.45 -21.41
CA ASP A 114 5.43 -0.91 -20.53
C ASP A 114 4.99 -1.92 -19.44
N LYS A 115 3.67 -2.16 -19.28
CA LYS A 115 3.10 -3.13 -18.32
C LYS A 115 3.66 -2.92 -16.90
N PRO A 116 3.30 -1.82 -16.23
CA PRO A 116 3.87 -1.52 -14.93
C PRO A 116 3.47 -2.55 -13.87
N ALA A 117 4.30 -2.65 -12.84
CA ALA A 117 4.06 -3.49 -11.68
C ALA A 117 4.61 -2.83 -10.42
N VAL A 118 3.81 -2.84 -9.35
CA VAL A 118 4.21 -2.44 -8.00
C VAL A 118 3.93 -3.60 -7.05
N VAL A 119 4.94 -3.94 -6.25
CA VAL A 119 4.82 -4.92 -5.15
C VAL A 119 5.51 -4.36 -3.93
N THR A 120 4.91 -4.51 -2.76
CA THR A 120 5.55 -4.16 -1.48
C THR A 120 5.10 -5.11 -0.38
N CYS A 121 5.97 -5.38 0.59
CA CYS A 121 5.60 -6.02 1.85
C CYS A 121 6.17 -5.17 2.99
N LEU A 122 5.36 -4.89 4.01
CA LEU A 122 5.74 -4.00 5.10
C LEU A 122 4.96 -4.27 6.37
N ASP A 123 5.51 -3.76 7.46
CA ASP A 123 4.85 -3.71 8.77
C ASP A 123 4.38 -2.28 9.04
N VAL A 124 3.15 -2.17 9.53
CA VAL A 124 2.64 -0.94 10.13
C VAL A 124 2.19 -1.19 11.56
N THR A 125 2.49 -0.23 12.44
CA THR A 125 2.13 -0.29 13.85
C THR A 125 1.07 0.75 14.16
N LYS A 126 0.05 0.35 14.92
CA LYS A 126 -1.02 1.22 15.36
C LYS A 126 -0.51 2.31 16.32
N ARG A 127 -0.86 3.57 16.05
CA ARG A 127 -0.66 4.71 16.97
C ARG A 127 -1.84 4.93 17.90
#